data_AF-A0A0K8Q6Q6-F1
#
_entry.id   AF-A0A0K8Q6Q6-F1
#
_cell.length_a   1.000
_cell.length_b   1.000
_cell.length_c   1.000
_cell.angle_alpha   90.00
_cell.angle_beta   90.00
_cell.angle_gamma   90.00
#
_symmetry.space_group_name_H-M   'P 1'
#
loop_
_entity.id
_entity.type
_entity.pdbx_description
1 polymer ?
#
loop_
_entity_poly.entity_id
_entity_poly.type
_entity_poly.pdbx_seq_one_letter_code
_entity_poly.pdbx_strand_id
1 'polypeptide(L)' 'MKQLAEHMNSSLSALLPSSDPYLAPGEIVVCHVAHGSGNKIVAVEQFRPFDD' A
#
# COMPACT_ATOMS: atom_id res chain seq x y z
N MET A 1 -7.46 -3.57 -4.23
CA MET A 1 -6.40 -2.53 -4.15
C MET A 1 -6.34 -1.54 -5.32
N LYS A 2 -7.28 -1.56 -6.28
CA LYS A 2 -7.22 -0.72 -7.49
C LYS A 2 -7.19 0.80 -7.22
N GLN A 3 -8.02 1.28 -6.28
CA GLN A 3 -8.09 2.70 -5.93
C GLN A 3 -6.74 3.27 -5.47
N LEU A 4 -5.97 2.48 -4.71
CA LEU A 4 -4.69 2.91 -4.19
C LEU A 4 -3.62 2.97 -5.29
N ALA A 5 -3.68 2.03 -6.23
CA ALA A 5 -2.79 1.97 -7.38
C ALA A 5 -2.92 3.20 -8.30
N GLU A 6 -4.09 3.83 -8.38
CA GLU A 6 -4.31 5.05 -9.19
C GLU A 6 -3.49 6.25 -8.70
N HIS A 7 -3.04 6.23 -7.44
CA HIS A 7 -2.22 7.29 -6.85
C HIS A 7 -0.71 6.96 -6.83
N MET A 8 -0.32 5.82 -7.43
CA MET A 8 1.04 5.30 -7.42
C MET A 8 1.65 5.30 -8.83
N ASN A 9 2.99 5.26 -8.90
CA ASN A 9 3.64 4.82 -10.14
C ASN A 9 3.52 3.28 -10.28
N SER A 10 3.78 2.77 -11.48
CA SER A 10 3.62 1.33 -11.77
C SER A 10 4.46 0.43 -10.84
N SER A 11 5.66 0.86 -10.49
CA SER A 11 6.54 0.10 -9.58
C SER A 11 5.98 -0.01 -8.17
N LEU A 12 5.42 1.07 -7.61
CA LEU A 12 4.77 1.08 -6.30
C LEU A 12 3.47 0.27 -6.30
N SER A 13 2.67 0.38 -7.36
CA SER A 13 1.43 -0.40 -7.47
C SER A 13 1.66 -1.91 -7.50
N ALA A 14 2.83 -2.35 -8.00
CA ALA A 14 3.22 -3.76 -8.04
C ALA A 14 3.57 -4.32 -6.64
N LEU A 15 3.83 -3.46 -5.66
CA LEU A 15 4.09 -3.84 -4.27
C LEU A 15 2.80 -4.01 -3.46
N LEU A 16 1.65 -3.64 -4.02
CA LEU A 16 0.37 -3.81 -3.33
C LEU A 16 -0.03 -5.28 -3.23
N PRO A 17 -0.65 -5.68 -2.11
CA PRO A 17 -1.24 -7.00 -2.00
C PRO A 17 -2.26 -7.23 -3.12
N SER A 18 -2.07 -8.33 -3.85
CA SER A 18 -2.81 -8.62 -5.08
C SER A 18 -3.68 -9.86 -4.98
N SER A 19 -3.49 -10.71 -3.97
CA SER A 19 -4.29 -11.91 -3.72
C SER A 19 -5.39 -11.65 -2.71
N ASP A 20 -6.59 -12.17 -2.96
CA ASP A 20 -7.71 -12.10 -2.02
C ASP A 20 -7.61 -13.28 -0.99
N PRO A 21 -7.79 -13.03 0.32
CA PRO A 21 -7.99 -11.72 0.95
C PRO A 21 -6.71 -10.87 0.93
N TYR A 22 -6.86 -9.58 0.59
CA TYR A 22 -5.71 -8.67 0.41
C TYR A 22 -4.85 -8.48 1.66
N LEU A 23 -5.43 -8.72 2.85
CA LEU A 23 -4.74 -8.62 4.13
C LEU A 23 -5.19 -9.76 5.05
N ALA A 24 -4.25 -10.30 5.82
CA ALA A 24 -4.53 -11.18 6.93
C ALA A 24 -5.13 -10.39 8.12
N PRO A 25 -5.81 -11.06 9.07
CA PRO A 25 -6.31 -10.40 10.28
C PRO A 25 -5.19 -9.69 11.04
N GLY A 26 -5.39 -8.40 11.34
CA GLY A 26 -4.41 -7.55 12.02
C GLY A 26 -3.33 -6.96 11.12
N GLU A 27 -3.20 -7.41 9.88
CA GLU A 27 -2.25 -6.85 8.92
C GLU A 27 -2.72 -5.48 8.42
N ILE A 28 -1.78 -4.55 8.24
CA ILE A 28 -2.05 -3.19 7.78
C ILE A 28 -1.16 -2.82 6.61
N VAL A 29 -1.65 -1.91 5.77
CA VAL A 29 -0.87 -1.28 4.69
C VAL A 29 -0.72 0.21 5.01
N VAL A 30 0.52 0.67 5.12
CA VAL A 30 0.87 2.06 5.37
C VAL A 30 1.27 2.70 4.05
N CYS A 31 0.63 3.82 3.71
CA CYS A 31 0.93 4.57 2.49
C CYS A 31 1.51 5.93 2.84
N HIS A 32 2.71 6.21 2.36
CA HIS A 32 3.35 7.52 2.52
C HIS A 32 2.96 8.43 1.38
N VAL A 33 2.31 9.54 1.70
CA VAL A 33 1.80 10.51 0.72
C VAL A 33 2.70 11.74 0.71
N ALA A 34 3.16 12.14 -0.48
CA ALA A 34 3.97 13.34 -0.61
C ALA A 34 3.14 14.60 -0.32
N HIS A 35 3.70 15.46 0.54
CA HIS A 35 3.07 16.74 0.88
C HIS A 35 3.23 17.72 -0.29
N GLY A 36 2.12 18.20 -0.86
CA GLY A 36 2.11 19.24 -1.89
C GLY A 36 2.00 18.75 -3.35
N SER A 37 2.22 17.47 -3.64
CA SER A 37 2.18 16.94 -5.01
C SER A 37 0.90 16.14 -5.31
N GLY A 38 -0.27 16.69 -4.98
CA GLY A 38 -1.57 16.16 -5.43
C GLY A 38 -1.91 14.75 -4.94
N ASN A 39 -1.65 14.43 -3.67
CA ASN A 39 -1.98 13.14 -3.03
C ASN A 39 -1.29 11.93 -3.67
N LYS A 40 -0.09 12.11 -4.22
CA LYS A 40 0.70 11.01 -4.77
C LYS A 40 1.33 10.15 -3.68
N ILE A 41 1.17 8.84 -3.78
CA ILE A 41 1.81 7.89 -2.89
C ILE A 41 3.23 7.63 -3.38
N VAL A 42 4.19 7.75 -2.46
CA VAL A 42 5.63 7.65 -2.74
C VAL A 42 6.28 6.44 -2.08
N ALA A 43 5.64 5.84 -1.09
CA ALA A 43 6.05 4.57 -0.50
C ALA A 43 4.84 3.79 0.03
N VAL A 44 4.97 2.46 0.07
CA VAL A 44 3.98 1.57 0.67
C VAL A 44 4.69 0.50 1.51
N GLU A 45 4.15 0.22 2.69
CA GLU A 45 4.67 -0.78 3.61
C GLU A 45 3.53 -1.67 4.08
N GLN A 46 3.78 -2.98 4.17
CA GLN A 46 2.83 -3.95 4.70
C GLN A 46 3.35 -4.45 6.04
N PHE A 47 2.59 -4.24 7.11
CA PHE A 47 2.97 -4.58 8.47
C PHE A 47 2.09 -5.70 9.02
N ARG A 48 2.74 -6.74 9.54
CA ARG A 48 2.11 -7.91 10.16
C ARG A 48 2.39 -7.91 11.65
N PRO A 49 1.36 -7.82 12.50
CA PRO A 49 1.54 -7.63 13.94
C PRO A 49 2.02 -8.86 14.72
N PHE A 50 1.95 -10.07 14.14
CA PHE A 50 2.22 -11.33 14.86
C PHE A 50 3.26 -12.23 14.17
N ASP A 51 4.18 -11.64 13.40
CA ASP A 51 5.25 -12.39 12.72
C ASP A 51 6.51 -12.60 13.61
N ASP A 52 6.39 -12.42 14.94
CA ASP A 52 7.42 -12.69 15.96
C ASP A 52 6.88 -13.59 17.09
#